data_AF-A0A5C8RZM9-F1
#
_entry.id   AF-A0A5C8RZM9-F1
#
_cell.length_a   1.000
_cell.length_b   1.000
_cell.length_c   1.000
_cell.angle_alpha   90.00
_cell.angle_beta   90.00
_cell.angle_gamma   90.00
#
_symmetry.space_group_name_H-M   'P 1'
#
loop_
_entity.id
_entity.type
_entity.pdbx_description
1 polymer ?
#
loop_
_entity_poly.entity_id
_entity_poly.type
_entity_poly.pdbx_seq_one_letter_code
_entity_poly.pdbx_strand_id
1 'polypeptide(L)'
;MEFGEALQVLKAGGRVTRAGWNGRGMFLLLVPGSTGLTVDEGRPLAKAGIPVGTRFNYLPHIDMWTVQGDFVPWLPSQADMLAEDWMVLPQLATPVIEHPAGAPALPSSSR
;
A
#
# COMPACT_ATOMS: atom_id res chain seq x y z
N MET A 1 -8.42 8.83 -18.88
CA MET A 1 -8.34 7.35 -19.02
C MET A 1 -9.55 6.78 -18.31
N GLU A 2 -10.02 5.63 -18.77
CA GLU A 2 -11.14 4.91 -18.14
C GLU A 2 -10.70 4.19 -16.86
N PHE A 3 -11.67 3.86 -16.00
CA PHE A 3 -11.41 3.09 -14.77
C PHE A 3 -10.64 1.79 -15.01
N GLY A 4 -10.99 1.05 -16.07
CA GLY A 4 -10.33 -0.20 -16.43
C GLY A 4 -8.83 -0.02 -16.72
N GLU A 5 -8.47 1.05 -17.41
CA GLU A 5 -7.07 1.41 -17.71
C GLU A 5 -6.33 1.81 -16.44
N ALA A 6 -6.97 2.59 -15.57
CA ALA A 6 -6.42 2.97 -14.28
C ALA A 6 -6.09 1.74 -13.42
N LEU A 7 -6.94 0.72 -13.43
CA LEU A 7 -6.69 -0.54 -12.75
C LEU A 7 -5.50 -1.31 -13.35
N GLN A 8 -5.29 -1.27 -14.67
CA GLN A 8 -4.09 -1.87 -15.28
C GLN A 8 -2.82 -1.16 -14.85
N VAL A 9 -2.85 0.18 -14.77
CA VAL A 9 -1.71 0.97 -14.27
C VAL A 9 -1.39 0.60 -12.82
N LEU A 10 -2.40 0.47 -11.96
CA LEU A 10 -2.22 0.03 -10.57
C LEU A 10 -1.60 -1.37 -10.47
N LYS A 11 -2.08 -2.33 -11.28
CA LYS A 11 -1.51 -3.69 -11.36
C LYS A 11 -0.06 -3.69 -11.82
N ALA A 12 0.33 -2.72 -12.65
CA ALA A 12 1.71 -2.53 -13.08
C ALA A 12 2.59 -1.79 -12.05
N GLY A 13 2.08 -1.52 -10.84
CA GLY A 13 2.81 -0.78 -9.79
C GLY A 13 2.85 0.73 -10.01
N GLY A 14 2.05 1.25 -10.95
CA GLY A 14 1.86 2.67 -11.15
C GLY A 14 0.93 3.30 -10.11
N ARG A 15 0.83 4.62 -10.17
CA ARG A 15 -0.10 5.41 -9.36
C ARG A 15 -1.03 6.19 -10.26
N VAL A 16 -2.29 6.30 -9.85
CA VAL A 16 -3.31 7.02 -10.60
C VAL A 16 -4.03 8.01 -9.72
N THR A 17 -4.56 9.06 -10.32
CA THR A 17 -5.41 10.06 -9.67
C THR A 17 -6.58 10.40 -10.57
N ARG A 18 -7.61 11.05 -10.03
CA ARG A 18 -8.73 11.60 -10.78
C ARG A 18 -8.71 13.11 -10.75
N ALA A 19 -9.04 13.75 -11.86
CA ALA A 19 -9.18 15.20 -11.92
C ALA A 19 -10.34 15.72 -11.05
N GLY A 20 -11.41 14.94 -10.91
CA GLY A 20 -12.63 15.28 -10.19
C GLY A 20 -12.59 15.02 -8.67
N TRP A 21 -11.45 14.60 -8.11
CA TRP A 21 -11.32 14.48 -6.65
C TRP A 21 -11.13 15.84 -5.97
N ASN A 22 -11.72 15.98 -4.79
CA ASN A 22 -11.73 17.22 -4.00
C ASN A 22 -10.42 17.43 -3.24
N GLY A 23 -9.29 17.43 -3.95
CA GLY A 23 -7.99 17.49 -3.30
C GLY A 23 -6.81 17.38 -4.26
N ARG A 24 -5.90 18.36 -4.21
CA ARG A 24 -4.62 18.24 -4.89
C ARG A 24 -3.75 17.20 -4.17
N GLY A 25 -3.15 16.29 -4.93
CA GLY A 25 -2.18 15.32 -4.41
C GLY A 25 -2.77 13.98 -3.94
N MET A 26 -4.09 13.77 -4.06
CA MET A 26 -4.67 12.44 -3.82
C MET A 26 -4.28 11.46 -4.93
N PHE A 27 -3.97 10.22 -4.58
CA PHE A 27 -3.68 9.16 -5.56
C PHE A 27 -3.94 7.77 -5.00
N LEU A 28 -4.08 6.79 -5.90
CA LEU A 28 -4.13 5.37 -5.56
C LEU A 28 -2.81 4.69 -5.84
N LEU A 29 -2.54 3.65 -5.08
CA LEU A 29 -1.54 2.63 -5.39
C LEU A 29 -2.06 1.23 -5.04
N LEU A 30 -1.53 0.21 -5.72
CA LEU A 30 -1.75 -1.17 -5.31
C LEU A 30 -0.68 -1.56 -4.28
N VAL A 31 -1.11 -1.85 -3.06
CA VAL A 31 -0.25 -2.39 -2.01
C VAL A 31 -0.13 -3.90 -2.23
N PRO A 32 1.09 -4.43 -2.43
CA PRO A 32 1.27 -5.87 -2.53
C PRO A 32 0.92 -6.53 -1.19
N GLY A 33 0.35 -7.73 -1.27
CA GLY A 33 0.12 -8.54 -0.08
C GLY A 33 1.42 -8.86 0.64
N SER A 34 1.32 -9.08 1.96
CA SER A 34 2.43 -9.53 2.79
C SER A 34 2.17 -10.95 3.26
N THR A 35 3.17 -11.83 3.13
CA THR A 35 3.03 -13.25 3.45
C THR A 35 3.84 -13.64 4.69
N GLY A 36 3.36 -14.66 5.41
CA GLY A 36 4.12 -15.24 6.53
C GLY A 36 4.20 -14.34 7.75
N LEU A 37 3.22 -13.45 7.91
CA LEU A 37 3.11 -12.58 9.08
C LEU A 37 2.63 -13.36 10.29
N THR A 38 2.92 -12.82 11.46
CA THR A 38 2.52 -13.38 12.75
C THR A 38 1.78 -12.33 13.54
N VAL A 39 0.75 -12.74 14.28
CA VAL A 39 0.08 -11.85 15.23
C VAL A 39 1.01 -11.57 16.41
N ASP A 40 1.46 -10.33 16.53
CA ASP A 40 2.28 -9.86 17.65
C ASP A 40 1.43 -9.42 18.84
N GLU A 41 1.97 -9.61 20.04
CA GLU A 41 1.36 -9.14 21.29
C GLU A 41 1.16 -7.61 21.27
N GLY A 42 0.05 -7.14 21.86
CA GLY A 42 -0.27 -5.71 21.96
C GLY A 42 -0.70 -5.03 20.65
N ARG A 43 -0.66 -5.71 19.50
CA ARG A 43 -1.15 -5.21 18.21
C ARG A 43 -2.68 -5.35 18.07
N PRO A 44 -3.31 -4.60 17.14
CA PRO A 44 -4.76 -4.63 16.96
C PRO A 44 -5.37 -6.03 16.80
N LEU A 45 -4.70 -6.94 16.08
CA LEU A 45 -5.19 -8.31 15.88
C LEU A 45 -5.22 -9.12 17.19
N ALA A 46 -4.18 -9.03 18.02
CA ALA A 46 -4.16 -9.65 19.34
C ALA A 46 -5.23 -9.05 20.26
N LYS A 47 -5.39 -7.72 20.23
CA LYS A 47 -6.44 -7.01 21.00
C LYS A 47 -7.86 -7.38 20.54
N ALA A 48 -8.02 -7.77 19.28
CA ALA A 48 -9.27 -8.28 18.73
C ALA A 48 -9.54 -9.76 19.09
N GLY A 49 -8.66 -10.40 19.87
CA GLY A 49 -8.82 -11.77 20.34
C GLY A 49 -8.22 -12.84 19.44
N ILE A 50 -7.47 -12.47 18.40
CA ILE A 50 -6.74 -13.44 17.58
C ILE A 50 -5.51 -13.90 18.37
N PRO A 51 -5.25 -15.21 18.52
CA PRO A 51 -4.13 -15.69 19.30
C PRO A 51 -2.77 -15.13 18.84
N VAL A 52 -1.95 -14.70 19.80
CA VAL A 52 -0.55 -14.34 19.53
C VAL A 52 0.17 -15.55 18.92
N GLY A 53 0.96 -15.33 17.88
CA GLY A 53 1.61 -16.41 17.15
C GLY A 53 0.79 -16.97 15.98
N THR A 54 -0.48 -16.59 15.80
CA THR A 54 -1.24 -16.99 14.62
C THR A 54 -0.56 -16.48 13.35
N ARG A 55 -0.27 -17.40 12.41
CA ARG A 55 0.26 -17.06 11.09
C ARG A 55 -0.85 -16.68 10.14
N PHE A 56 -0.63 -15.63 9.36
CA PHE A 56 -1.59 -15.14 8.39
C PHE A 56 -0.91 -14.42 7.23
N ASN A 57 -1.68 -14.15 6.18
CA ASN A 57 -1.26 -13.32 5.05
C ASN A 57 -2.17 -12.09 4.98
N TYR A 58 -1.58 -10.91 4.77
CA TYR A 58 -2.33 -9.74 4.33
C TYR A 58 -2.47 -9.79 2.81
N LEU A 59 -3.69 -9.74 2.31
CA LEU A 59 -3.95 -9.80 0.87
C LEU A 59 -3.64 -8.46 0.18
N PRO A 60 -3.32 -8.46 -1.13
CA PRO A 60 -3.18 -7.24 -1.91
C PRO A 60 -4.46 -6.39 -1.85
N HIS A 61 -4.31 -5.07 -1.79
CA HIS A 61 -5.41 -4.12 -1.71
C HIS A 61 -4.98 -2.77 -2.30
N ILE A 62 -5.95 -1.92 -2.61
CA ILE A 62 -5.69 -0.57 -3.13
C ILE A 62 -5.85 0.41 -1.97
N ASP A 63 -4.83 1.22 -1.76
CA ASP A 63 -4.87 2.33 -0.81
C ASP A 63 -4.96 3.65 -1.55
N MET A 64 -5.57 4.62 -0.89
CA MET A 64 -5.58 6.02 -1.27
C MET A 64 -4.65 6.81 -0.36
N TRP A 65 -3.76 7.59 -0.96
CA TRP A 65 -3.10 8.70 -0.28
C TRP A 65 -4.08 9.87 -0.21
N THR A 66 -4.40 10.31 1.01
CA THR A 66 -5.35 11.40 1.27
C THR A 66 -4.68 12.76 1.14
N VAL A 67 -5.48 13.84 1.09
CA VAL A 67 -4.94 15.21 1.10
C VAL A 67 -4.22 15.56 2.41
N GLN A 68 -4.48 14.82 3.48
CA GLN A 68 -3.83 14.97 4.78
C GLN A 68 -2.45 14.30 4.84
N GLY A 69 -2.11 13.47 3.84
CA GLY A 69 -0.87 12.74 3.81
C GLY A 69 -0.92 11.39 4.52
N ASP A 70 -2.10 10.79 4.61
CA ASP A 70 -2.33 9.50 5.23
C ASP A 70 -2.76 8.45 4.20
N PHE A 71 -2.58 7.17 4.51
CA PHE A 71 -3.13 6.07 3.72
C PHE A 71 -4.45 5.57 4.30
N VAL A 72 -5.41 5.33 3.41
CA VAL A 72 -6.67 4.65 3.75
C VAL A 72 -7.00 3.59 2.71
N PRO A 73 -7.58 2.44 3.10
CA PRO A 73 -8.11 1.48 2.14
C PRO A 73 -9.13 2.16 1.23
N TRP A 74 -8.97 1.96 -0.07
CA TRP A 74 -9.86 2.55 -1.05
C TRP A 74 -10.96 1.57 -1.47
N LEU A 75 -12.20 2.05 -1.38
CA LEU A 75 -13.37 1.37 -1.91
C LEU A 75 -13.91 2.22 -3.08
N PRO A 76 -13.85 1.74 -4.34
CA PRO A 76 -14.34 2.51 -5.48
C PRO A 76 -15.85 2.74 -5.38
N SER A 77 -16.28 3.99 -5.50
CA SER A 77 -17.68 4.33 -5.65
C SER A 77 -18.16 4.08 -7.09
N GLN A 78 -19.49 4.09 -7.31
CA GLN A 78 -20.05 4.06 -8.67
C GLN A 78 -19.53 5.22 -9.53
N ALA A 79 -19.34 6.40 -8.92
CA ALA A 79 -18.79 7.57 -9.60
C ALA A 79 -17.30 7.41 -9.95
N ASP A 80 -16.54 6.58 -9.22
CA ASP A 80 -15.15 6.26 -9.59
C ASP A 80 -15.11 5.26 -10.76
N MET A 81 -15.97 4.24 -10.72
CA MET A 81 -16.00 3.19 -11.74
C MET A 81 -16.48 3.70 -13.11
N LEU A 82 -17.37 4.70 -13.14
CA LEU A 82 -17.90 5.33 -14.36
C LEU A 82 -17.11 6.56 -14.81
N ALA A 83 -15.96 6.85 -14.17
CA ALA A 83 -15.19 8.04 -14.49
C ALA A 83 -14.20 7.81 -15.64
N GLU A 84 -14.07 8.83 -16.47
CA GLU A 84 -13.18 8.87 -17.66
C GLU A 84 -11.97 9.80 -17.43
N ASP A 85 -11.87 10.38 -16.22
CA ASP A 85 -10.94 11.44 -15.85
C ASP A 85 -9.69 10.94 -15.09
N TRP A 86 -9.38 9.65 -15.23
CA TRP A 86 -8.19 9.05 -14.60
C TRP A 86 -6.90 9.50 -15.30
N MET A 87 -5.87 9.76 -14.50
CA MET A 87 -4.54 10.19 -14.94
C MET A 87 -3.45 9.38 -14.25
N VAL A 88 -2.40 9.01 -15.00
CA VAL A 88 -1.19 8.39 -14.44
C VAL A 88 -0.35 9.48 -13.77
N LEU A 89 0.13 9.22 -12.55
CA LEU A 89 1.14 10.06 -11.94
C LEU A 89 2.55 9.58 -12.31
N PRO A 90 3.50 10.49 -12.54
CA PRO A 90 4.90 10.11 -12.78
C PRO A 90 5.41 9.22 -11.66
N GLN A 91 6.24 8.21 -11.95
CA GLN A 91 6.95 7.50 -10.89
C GLN A 91 7.77 8.51 -10.06
N LEU A 92 7.67 8.44 -8.73
CA LEU A 92 8.70 9.09 -7.91
C LEU A 92 10.02 8.38 -8.25
N ALA A 93 11.09 9.14 -8.41
CA ALA A 93 12.42 8.57 -8.46
C ALA A 93 12.56 7.63 -7.25
N THR A 94 12.91 6.36 -7.49
CA THR A 94 13.19 5.43 -6.41
C THR A 94 14.26 6.07 -5.55
N PRO A 95 14.00 6.41 -4.27
CA PRO A 95 15.10 6.79 -3.42
C PRO A 95 16.03 5.58 -3.38
N VAL A 96 17.26 5.76 -3.84
CA VAL A 96 18.31 4.79 -3.61
C VAL A 96 18.47 4.76 -2.09
N ILE A 97 17.89 3.74 -1.46
CA ILE A 97 18.19 3.45 -0.07
C ILE A 97 19.62 2.96 -0.09
N GLU A 98 20.57 3.88 0.07
CA GLU A 98 21.93 3.50 0.41
C GLU A 98 21.85 2.78 1.76
N HIS A 99 21.95 1.45 1.74
CA HIS A 99 22.30 0.73 2.93
C HIS A 99 23.74 1.15 3.27
N PRO A 100 23.99 1.87 4.39
CA PRO A 100 25.36 2.12 4.80
C PRO A 100 26.03 0.75 4.99
N ALA A 101 27.03 0.47 4.16
CA ALA A 101 27.84 -0.73 4.30
C ALA A 101 28.51 -0.69 5.68
N GLY A 102 28.16 -1.65 6.55
CA GLY A 102 28.90 -1.86 7.80
C GLY A 102 28.08 -1.93 9.10
N ALA A 103 26.86 -2.47 9.11
CA ALA A 103 26.31 -2.98 10.37
C ALA A 103 27.02 -4.32 10.72
N PRO A 104 27.65 -4.46 11.89
CA PRO A 104 28.32 -5.70 12.26
C PRO A 104 27.31 -6.84 12.37
N ALA A 105 27.69 -8.02 11.89
CA ALA A 105 26.89 -9.23 12.00
C ALA A 105 26.51 -9.49 13.46
N LEU A 106 25.22 -9.72 13.72
CA LEU A 106 24.74 -10.20 15.01
C LEU A 106 25.50 -11.50 15.35
N PRO A 107 26.08 -11.64 16.56
CA PRO A 107 26.77 -12.87 16.92
C PRO A 107 25.77 -14.03 16.93
N SER A 108 26.13 -15.13 16.26
CA SER A 108 25.34 -16.35 16.29
C SER A 108 25.27 -16.85 17.73
N SER A 109 24.07 -16.90 18.30
CA SER A 109 23.84 -17.63 19.54
C SER A 109 23.92 -19.13 19.25
N SER A 110 25.14 -19.67 19.30
CA SER A 110 25.36 -21.11 19.37
C SER A 110 25.30 -21.55 20.82
N ARG A 111 24.28 -22.38 21.11
CA ARG A 111 23.98 -23.16 22.32
C ARG A 111 23.42 -22.41 23.53
#